data_AF-A0A1I3ATY1-F1
#
_entry.id   AF-A0A1I3ATY1-F1
#
_cell.length_a   1.000
_cell.length_b   1.000
_cell.length_c   1.000
_cell.angle_alpha   90.00
_cell.angle_beta   90.00
_cell.angle_gamma   90.00
#
_symmetry.space_group_name_H-M   'P 1'
#
loop_
_entity.id
_entity.type
_entity.pdbx_description
1 polymer ?
#
loop_
_entity_poly.entity_id
_entity_poly.type
_entity_poly.pdbx_seq_one_letter_code
_entity_poly.pdbx_strand_id
1 'polypeptide(L)'
;MDMSFMTIFDVIIGIMGIYLVFIGIKCFKKQEVDPMLITSEELLKCSDVKALSKDLMPKTAIFGGFCILFGIQGLLNDTGRVPFPRPVNAVFLVAFVVIYVLFSYNLHKAKKKFIQ
;
A
#
# COMPACT_ATOMS: atom_id res chain seq x y z
N MET A 1 25.59 13.57 7.44
CA MET A 1 24.59 12.49 7.57
C MET A 1 24.33 11.98 6.17
N ASP A 2 25.11 10.99 5.72
CA ASP A 2 24.81 10.32 4.46
C ASP A 2 23.52 9.54 4.65
N MET A 3 22.41 10.08 4.13
CA MET A 3 21.15 9.35 4.07
C MET A 3 21.37 8.17 3.14
N SER A 4 21.48 6.98 3.73
CA SER A 4 21.61 5.75 2.98
C SER A 4 20.36 5.58 2.11
N PHE A 5 20.54 5.02 0.91
CA PHE A 5 19.45 4.76 -0.03
C PHE A 5 18.28 4.00 0.63
N MET A 6 18.59 3.06 1.54
CA MET A 6 17.60 2.30 2.32
C MET A 6 16.72 3.22 3.18
N THR A 7 17.31 4.19 3.88
CA THR A 7 16.57 5.11 4.73
C THR A 7 15.63 6.00 3.91
N ILE A 8 16.08 6.47 2.73
CA ILE A 8 15.24 7.26 1.81
C ILE A 8 14.07 6.40 1.32
N PHE A 9 14.34 5.15 0.96
CA PHE A 9 13.33 4.20 0.52
C PHE A 9 12.27 3.94 1.60
N ASP A 10 12.68 3.72 2.85
CA ASP A 10 11.78 3.50 3.98
C ASP A 10 10.90 4.71 4.29
N VAL A 11 11.46 5.93 4.19
CA VAL A 11 10.68 7.18 4.30
C VAL A 11 9.63 7.27 3.20
N ILE A 12 10.00 6.98 1.94
CA ILE A 12 9.08 7.01 0.80
C ILE A 12 7.96 5.98 0.99
N ILE A 13 8.29 4.75 1.42
CA ILE A 13 7.29 3.71 1.71
C ILE A 13 6.36 4.15 2.84
N GLY A 14 6.89 4.76 3.90
CA GLY A 14 6.08 5.29 5.00
C GLY A 14 5.10 6.35 4.53
N ILE A 15 5.57 7.34 3.76
CA ILE A 15 4.72 8.41 3.20
C ILE A 15 3.67 7.82 2.25
N MET A 16 4.07 6.90 1.36
CA MET A 16 3.15 6.23 0.45
C MET A 16 2.10 5.41 1.21
N GLY A 17 2.48 4.75 2.30
CA GLY A 17 1.57 4.06 3.19
C GLY A 17 0.52 4.99 3.80
N ILE A 18 0.93 6.14 4.33
CA ILE A 18 0.03 7.18 4.86
C ILE A 18 -0.96 7.64 3.79
N TYR A 19 -0.46 7.90 2.59
CA TYR A 19 -1.28 8.30 1.46
C TYR A 19 -2.32 7.22 1.11
N LEU A 20 -1.91 5.95 1.01
CA LEU A 20 -2.78 4.81 0.70
C LEU A 20 -3.89 4.61 1.75
N VAL A 21 -3.58 4.79 3.04
CA VAL A 21 -4.58 4.80 4.12
C VAL A 21 -5.57 5.94 3.94
N PHE A 22 -5.05 7.14 3.69
CA PHE A 22 -5.87 8.34 3.55
C PHE A 22 -6.84 8.23 2.37
N ILE A 23 -6.34 7.85 1.18
CA ILE A 23 -7.22 7.64 0.02
C ILE A 23 -8.18 6.47 0.26
N GLY A 24 -7.73 5.36 0.86
CA GLY A 24 -8.61 4.22 1.13
C GLY A 24 -9.80 4.61 2.01
N ILE A 25 -9.59 5.37 3.08
CA ILE A 25 -10.67 5.84 3.94
C ILE A 25 -11.55 6.89 3.23
N LYS A 26 -10.92 7.86 2.56
CA LYS A 26 -11.63 8.95 1.86
C LYS A 26 -12.50 8.43 0.72
N CYS A 27 -11.93 7.58 -0.13
CA CYS A 27 -12.59 6.95 -1.27
C CYS A 27 -13.67 5.97 -0.82
N PHE A 28 -13.46 5.22 0.26
CA PHE A 28 -14.51 4.36 0.84
C PHE A 28 -15.72 5.18 1.31
N LYS A 29 -15.51 6.33 1.97
CA LYS A 29 -16.59 7.21 2.42
C LYS A 29 -17.31 7.90 1.26
N LYS A 30 -16.58 8.30 0.23
CA LYS A 30 -17.13 8.94 -0.97
C LYS A 30 -17.74 7.96 -1.97
N GLN A 31 -17.50 6.66 -1.79
CA GLN A 31 -17.82 5.61 -2.76
C GLN A 31 -17.20 5.85 -4.14
N GLU A 32 -16.04 6.49 -4.15
CA GLU A 32 -15.21 6.76 -5.32
C GLU A 32 -13.96 5.90 -5.26
N VAL A 33 -13.17 5.88 -6.33
CA VAL A 33 -11.86 5.22 -6.38
C VAL A 33 -10.86 6.23 -6.89
N ASP A 34 -9.70 6.31 -6.23
CA ASP A 34 -8.65 7.23 -6.64
C ASP A 34 -8.04 6.80 -7.98
N PRO A 35 -7.85 7.73 -8.94
CA PRO A 35 -7.28 7.44 -10.25
C PRO A 35 -5.87 6.82 -10.19
N MET A 36 -5.16 6.97 -9.06
CA MET A 36 -3.89 6.29 -8.81
C MET A 36 -4.02 4.75 -8.80
N LEU A 37 -5.16 4.21 -8.33
CA LEU A 37 -5.38 2.76 -8.22
C LEU A 37 -6.02 2.20 -9.48
N ILE A 38 -6.99 2.93 -10.02
CA ILE A 38 -7.76 2.55 -11.19
C ILE A 38 -7.85 3.77 -12.07
N THR A 39 -7.30 3.68 -13.28
CA THR A 39 -7.22 4.81 -14.20
C THR A 39 -8.61 5.35 -14.55
N SER A 40 -8.71 6.62 -14.92
CA SER A 40 -9.99 7.23 -15.32
C SER A 40 -10.65 6.45 -16.47
N GLU A 41 -9.87 5.91 -17.42
CA GLU A 41 -10.38 5.08 -18.51
C GLU A 41 -11.00 3.75 -18.02
N GLU A 42 -10.35 3.11 -17.04
CA GLU A 42 -10.88 1.92 -16.38
C GLU A 42 -12.14 2.23 -15.56
N LEU A 43 -12.22 3.40 -14.91
CA LEU A 43 -13.41 3.85 -14.19
C LEU A 43 -14.60 4.12 -15.11
N LEU A 44 -14.37 4.63 -16.32
CA LEU A 44 -15.42 4.80 -17.34
C LEU A 44 -16.01 3.47 -17.81
N LYS A 45 -15.20 2.40 -17.81
CA LYS A 45 -15.61 1.03 -18.13
C LYS A 45 -16.14 0.25 -16.91
N CYS A 46 -16.12 0.87 -15.73
CA CYS A 46 -16.52 0.23 -14.50
C CYS A 46 -18.05 0.31 -14.36
N SER A 47 -18.70 -0.84 -14.35
CA SER A 47 -20.17 -0.88 -14.28
C SER A 47 -20.71 -0.48 -12.90
N ASP A 48 -19.91 -0.63 -11.84
CA ASP A 48 -20.29 -0.25 -10.46
C ASP A 48 -19.08 0.23 -9.64
N VAL A 49 -18.80 1.53 -9.72
CA VAL A 49 -17.71 2.18 -8.98
C VAL A 49 -17.92 2.11 -7.46
N LYS A 50 -19.18 2.08 -6.98
CA LYS A 50 -19.48 2.02 -5.55
C LYS A 50 -19.15 0.66 -4.98
N ALA A 51 -19.52 -0.41 -5.68
CA ALA A 51 -19.17 -1.78 -5.28
C ALA A 51 -17.66 -2.03 -5.36
N LEU A 52 -17.00 -1.50 -6.40
CA LEU A 52 -15.55 -1.52 -6.53
C LEU A 52 -14.86 -0.82 -5.36
N SER A 53 -15.32 0.39 -5.00
CA SER A 53 -14.80 1.15 -3.87
C SER A 53 -14.95 0.39 -2.55
N LYS A 54 -16.13 -0.19 -2.30
CA LYS A 54 -16.42 -0.94 -1.07
C LYS A 54 -15.56 -2.22 -0.93
N ASP A 55 -15.18 -2.86 -2.03
CA ASP A 55 -14.35 -4.07 -2.02
C ASP A 55 -12.85 -3.77 -2.01
N LEU A 56 -12.40 -2.74 -2.73
CA LEU A 56 -10.98 -2.43 -2.92
C LEU A 56 -10.42 -1.46 -1.88
N MET A 57 -11.13 -0.36 -1.58
CA MET A 57 -10.61 0.70 -0.71
C MET A 57 -10.28 0.26 0.73
N PRO A 58 -11.05 -0.61 1.42
CA PRO A 58 -10.64 -1.08 2.74
C PRO A 58 -9.37 -1.95 2.68
N LYS A 59 -9.19 -2.73 1.62
CA LYS A 59 -7.96 -3.52 1.40
C LYS A 59 -6.77 -2.62 1.12
N THR A 60 -6.97 -1.54 0.35
CA THR A 60 -5.95 -0.50 0.13
C THR A 60 -5.56 0.17 1.44
N ALA A 61 -6.52 0.51 2.30
CA ALA A 61 -6.21 1.12 3.59
C ALA A 61 -5.44 0.17 4.51
N ILE A 62 -5.80 -1.11 4.55
CA ILE A 62 -5.05 -2.13 5.29
C ILE A 62 -3.61 -2.25 4.76
N PHE A 63 -3.45 -2.32 3.44
CA PHE A 63 -2.13 -2.37 2.80
C PHE A 63 -1.29 -1.13 3.11
N GLY A 64 -1.88 0.07 3.02
CA GLY A 64 -1.23 1.31 3.41
C GLY A 64 -0.78 1.29 4.87
N GLY A 65 -1.60 0.77 5.78
CA GLY A 65 -1.25 0.61 7.19
C GLY A 65 -0.03 -0.30 7.39
N PHE A 66 0.04 -1.42 6.65
CA PHE A 66 1.24 -2.27 6.65
C PHE A 66 2.46 -1.51 6.13
N CYS A 67 2.37 -0.79 5.02
CA CYS A 67 3.49 0.02 4.49
C CYS A 67 4.03 1.02 5.52
N ILE A 68 3.16 1.67 6.30
CA ILE A 68 3.59 2.57 7.39
C ILE A 68 4.40 1.81 8.44
N LEU A 69 3.91 0.65 8.88
CA LEU A 69 4.61 -0.18 9.86
C LEU A 69 5.98 -0.61 9.36
N PHE A 70 6.08 -1.08 8.12
CA PHE A 70 7.36 -1.47 7.51
C PHE A 70 8.30 -0.28 7.34
N GLY A 71 7.81 0.88 6.89
CA GLY A 71 8.63 2.09 6.75
C GLY A 71 9.17 2.60 8.09
N ILE A 72 8.35 2.63 9.14
CA ILE A 72 8.80 2.99 10.50
C ILE A 72 9.85 2.00 11.02
N GLN A 73 9.63 0.71 10.78
CA GLN A 73 10.55 -0.32 11.22
C GLN A 73 11.90 -0.26 10.49
N GLY A 74 11.90 -0.06 9.17
CA GLY A 74 13.12 0.14 8.38
C GLY A 74 13.91 1.35 8.87
N LEU A 75 13.22 2.48 9.10
CA LEU A 75 13.79 3.68 9.70
C LEU A 75 14.42 3.43 11.09
N LEU A 76 13.77 2.64 11.95
CA LEU A 76 14.28 2.28 13.28
C LEU A 76 15.54 1.40 13.20
N ASN A 77 15.60 0.50 12.21
CA ASN A 77 16.74 -0.34 11.94
C ASN A 77 17.94 0.49 11.45
N ASP A 78 17.71 1.36 10.46
CA ASP A 78 18.74 2.20 9.85
C ASP A 78 19.28 3.29 10.80
N THR A 79 18.43 3.83 11.67
CA THR A 79 18.86 4.83 12.68
C THR A 79 19.68 4.18 13.82
N GLY A 80 19.85 2.85 13.82
CA GLY A 80 20.62 2.12 14.83
C GLY A 80 19.99 2.12 16.23
N ARG A 81 18.72 2.55 16.36
CA ARG A 81 17.99 2.53 17.65
C ARG A 81 17.61 1.12 18.07
N VAL A 82 17.40 0.22 17.11
CA VAL A 82 17.14 -1.21 17.34
C VAL A 82 18.00 -2.02 16.39
N PRO A 83 19.04 -2.72 16.88
CA PRO A 83 19.86 -3.57 16.03
C PRO A 83 19.07 -4.83 15.66
N PHE A 84 18.39 -4.81 14.52
CA PHE A 84 17.75 -6.02 14.01
C PHE A 84 18.82 -6.90 13.35
N PRO A 85 18.96 -8.18 13.77
CA PRO A 85 19.91 -9.07 13.11
C PRO A 85 19.47 -9.31 11.65
N ARG A 86 20.44 -9.48 10.75
CA ARG A 86 20.23 -9.66 9.30
C ARG A 86 19.09 -10.63 8.91
N PRO A 87 18.88 -11.78 9.59
CA PRO A 87 17.78 -12.68 9.27
C PRO A 87 16.40 -12.04 9.51
N VAL A 88 16.27 -11.24 10.56
CA VAL A 88 15.02 -10.56 10.89
C VAL A 88 14.68 -9.55 9.80
N ASN A 89 15.65 -8.72 9.38
CA ASN A 89 15.43 -7.77 8.29
C ASN A 89 15.00 -8.49 6.98
N ALA A 90 15.63 -9.63 6.66
CA ALA A 90 15.24 -10.44 5.51
C ALA A 90 13.80 -10.98 5.62
N VAL A 91 13.38 -11.44 6.80
CA VAL A 91 11.99 -11.88 7.05
C VAL A 91 10.99 -10.74 6.84
N PHE A 92 11.30 -9.52 7.32
CA PHE A 92 10.43 -8.37 7.12
C PHE A 92 10.32 -7.97 5.65
N LEU A 93 11.42 -8.03 4.90
CA LEU A 93 11.42 -7.81 3.45
C LEU A 93 10.55 -8.84 2.71
N VAL A 94 10.69 -10.12 3.05
CA VAL A 94 9.86 -11.19 2.46
C VAL A 94 8.39 -10.98 2.82
N ALA A 95 8.08 -10.63 4.06
CA ALA A 95 6.71 -10.33 4.49
C ALA A 95 6.10 -9.15 3.72
N PHE A 96 6.87 -8.08 3.52
CA PHE A 96 6.45 -6.93 2.72
C PHE A 96 6.10 -7.34 1.27
N VAL A 97 6.94 -8.15 0.63
CA VAL A 97 6.68 -8.67 -0.72
C VAL A 97 5.41 -9.52 -0.75
N VAL A 98 5.20 -10.41 0.22
CA VAL A 98 3.98 -11.25 0.30
C VAL A 98 2.73 -10.38 0.42
N ILE A 99 2.75 -9.38 1.28
CA ILE A 99 1.63 -8.44 1.47
C ILE A 99 1.39 -7.62 0.20
N TYR A 100 2.45 -7.19 -0.48
CA TYR A 100 2.34 -6.50 -1.77
C TYR A 100 1.73 -7.39 -2.86
N VAL A 101 2.15 -8.65 -2.97
CA VAL A 101 1.58 -9.61 -3.92
C VAL A 101 0.10 -9.84 -3.62
N LEU A 102 -0.28 -9.96 -2.36
CA LEU A 102 -1.69 -10.11 -1.95
C LEU A 102 -2.51 -8.86 -2.32
N PHE A 103 -1.96 -7.67 -2.12
CA PHE A 103 -2.60 -6.41 -2.53
C PHE A 103 -2.77 -6.34 -4.05
N SER A 104 -1.72 -6.65 -4.81
CA SER A 104 -1.74 -6.68 -6.28
C SER A 104 -2.77 -7.68 -6.82
N TYR A 105 -2.83 -8.88 -6.23
CA TYR A 105 -3.84 -9.87 -6.57
C TYR A 105 -5.27 -9.37 -6.31
N ASN A 106 -5.50 -8.73 -5.17
CA ASN A 106 -6.81 -8.16 -4.85
C ASN A 106 -7.18 -7.02 -5.79
N LEU A 107 -6.23 -6.16 -6.16
CA LEU A 107 -6.43 -5.10 -7.15
C LEU A 107 -6.81 -5.69 -8.51
N HIS A 108 -6.06 -6.66 -9.01
CA HIS A 108 -6.34 -7.29 -10.29
C HIS A 108 -7.67 -8.06 -10.30
N LYS A 109 -7.99 -8.75 -9.20
CA LYS A 109 -9.28 -9.43 -9.02
C LYS A 109 -10.44 -8.44 -9.00
N ALA A 110 -10.31 -7.31 -8.30
CA ALA A 110 -11.32 -6.26 -8.28
C ALA A 110 -11.48 -5.65 -9.69
N LYS A 111 -10.37 -5.37 -10.37
CA LYS A 111 -10.41 -4.88 -11.76
C LYS A 111 -11.16 -5.84 -12.68
N LYS A 112 -10.79 -7.12 -12.70
CA LYS A 112 -11.45 -8.15 -13.53
C LYS A 112 -12.94 -8.33 -13.20
N LYS A 113 -13.34 -8.08 -11.95
CA LYS A 113 -14.73 -8.24 -11.50
C LYS A 113 -15.63 -7.07 -11.90
N PHE A 114 -15.08 -5.85 -11.91
CA PHE A 114 -15.88 -4.63 -12.05
C PHE A 114 -15.64 -3.85 -13.34
N ILE A 115 -14.49 -4.07 -14.00
CA ILE A 115 -14.09 -3.43 -15.26
C ILE A 115 -14.17 -4.51 -16.35
N GLN A 116 -15.00 -4.26 -17.36
CA GLN A 116 -15.19 -5.13 -18.53
C GLN A 116 -14.47 -4.58 -19.76
#